data_AF-A0A559VBT0-F1
#
_entry.id   AF-A0A559VBT0-F1
#
_cell.length_a   1.000
_cell.length_b   1.000
_cell.length_c   1.000
_cell.angle_alpha   90.00
_cell.angle_beta   90.00
_cell.angle_gamma   90.00
#
_symmetry.space_group_name_H-M   'P 1'
#
loop_
_entity.id
_entity.type
_entity.pdbx_description
1 polymer ?
#
loop_
_entity_poly.entity_id
_entity_poly.type
_entity_poly.pdbx_seq_one_letter_code
_entity_poly.pdbx_strand_id
1 'polypeptide(L)'
;MRHTTTAILLTVGLALAGCTSGSASKPAAKPKATHTVTTYTFDDCKALLEKHYQAGNVHDAEAEPECRGLTHGQYTEAVKAVVMGHKDEIVADAKAKVMYDQVWDSLGTADQQSVCDTMDTSSPEAVGAMLDGMVDDPSVDTTKMAQYFYDEKC
;
A
#
# COMPACT_ATOMS: atom_id res chain seq x y z
N MET A 1 -5.77 28.81 31.52
CA MET A 1 -4.43 29.05 32.09
C MET A 1 -3.38 28.51 31.13
N ARG A 2 -2.46 29.39 30.71
CA ARG A 2 -1.09 29.18 30.20
C ARG A 2 -0.83 28.18 29.05
N HIS A 3 -0.49 28.76 27.90
CA HIS A 3 0.25 28.20 26.77
C HIS A 3 1.62 27.63 27.17
N THR A 4 2.13 26.62 26.45
CA THR A 4 3.56 26.55 26.12
C THR A 4 3.80 25.87 24.77
N THR A 5 4.12 26.68 23.76
CA THR A 5 4.70 26.32 22.48
C THR A 5 6.21 26.11 22.67
N THR A 6 6.81 25.06 22.10
CA THR A 6 8.28 25.02 21.94
C THR A 6 8.63 24.58 20.52
N ALA A 7 8.95 25.57 19.69
CA ALA A 7 9.68 25.41 18.45
C ALA A 7 11.18 25.48 18.77
N ILE A 8 11.98 24.55 18.24
CA ILE A 8 13.44 24.63 18.29
C ILE A 8 13.93 25.05 16.90
N LEU A 9 14.59 26.21 16.89
CA LEU A 9 15.21 26.89 15.76
C LEU A 9 16.71 26.54 15.65
N LEU A 10 17.18 26.52 14.39
CA LEU A 10 18.48 27.01 13.88
C LEU A 10 19.79 26.28 14.23
N THR A 11 20.56 25.92 13.18
CA THR A 11 21.76 26.68 12.72
C THR A 11 22.28 26.06 11.41
N VAL A 12 22.21 26.75 10.26
CA VAL A 12 23.22 27.65 9.66
C VAL A 12 24.56 26.96 9.33
N GLY A 13 24.78 26.76 8.03
CA GLY A 13 26.07 26.41 7.43
C GLY A 13 26.25 27.14 6.11
N LEU A 14 26.31 28.48 6.15
CA LEU A 14 26.68 29.32 5.00
C LEU A 14 28.21 29.40 4.94
N ALA A 15 28.85 28.59 4.10
CA ALA A 15 30.28 28.74 3.83
C ALA A 15 30.48 29.81 2.75
N LEU A 16 30.94 30.99 3.16
CA LEU A 16 31.48 32.01 2.27
C LEU A 16 32.81 31.53 1.69
N ALA A 17 32.83 31.19 0.40
CA ALA A 17 34.08 31.06 -0.35
C ALA A 17 34.47 32.46 -0.87
N GLY A 18 35.65 32.91 -0.45
CA GLY A 18 36.19 34.24 -0.70
C GLY A 18 36.44 34.55 -2.18
N CYS A 19 36.28 35.83 -2.50
CA CYS A 19 36.66 36.46 -3.74
C CYS A 19 38.17 36.76 -3.72
N THR A 20 38.93 36.19 -4.65
CA THR A 20 40.33 36.59 -4.92
C THR A 20 40.48 36.84 -6.42
N SER A 21 41.03 38.01 -6.76
CA SER A 21 41.26 38.48 -8.11
C SER A 21 42.56 37.90 -8.68
N GLY A 22 42.55 37.49 -9.96
CA GLY A 22 43.75 37.45 -10.80
C GLY A 22 44.06 36.12 -11.51
N SER A 23 44.15 36.22 -12.85
CA SER A 23 44.86 35.36 -13.81
C SER A 23 44.15 34.15 -14.45
N ALA A 24 44.19 34.20 -15.79
CA ALA A 24 43.68 33.30 -16.82
C ALA A 24 43.60 31.82 -16.45
N SER A 25 42.44 31.20 -16.70
CA SER A 25 42.29 29.74 -16.69
C SER A 25 41.29 29.29 -17.76
N LYS A 26 41.73 28.30 -18.53
CA LYS A 26 41.03 27.52 -19.58
C LYS A 26 39.53 27.31 -19.26
N PRO A 27 38.63 27.23 -20.26
CA PRO A 27 37.25 26.84 -20.01
C PRO A 27 37.24 25.47 -19.33
N ALA A 28 36.75 25.42 -18.09
CA ALA A 28 36.55 24.19 -17.36
C ALA A 28 35.58 23.31 -18.16
N ALA A 29 36.00 22.09 -18.47
CA ALA A 29 35.11 21.09 -19.04
C ALA A 29 33.92 20.92 -18.11
N LYS A 30 32.70 21.12 -18.63
CA LYS A 30 31.46 20.91 -17.87
C LYS A 30 31.49 19.51 -17.26
N PRO A 31 31.15 19.34 -15.97
CA PRO A 31 31.04 18.01 -15.39
C PRO A 31 29.97 17.26 -16.19
N LYS A 32 30.38 16.17 -16.82
CA LYS A 32 29.48 15.26 -17.54
C LYS A 32 28.56 14.68 -16.47
N ALA A 33 27.25 14.91 -16.58
CA ALA A 33 26.27 14.33 -15.66
C ALA A 33 26.52 12.83 -15.59
N THR A 34 26.96 12.34 -14.43
CA THR A 34 27.05 10.93 -14.16
C THR A 34 25.62 10.43 -14.09
N HIS A 35 25.17 9.72 -15.12
CA HIS A 35 23.93 8.97 -15.01
C HIS A 35 24.16 7.90 -13.94
N THR A 36 23.58 8.10 -12.77
CA THR A 36 23.44 7.05 -11.78
C THR A 36 22.50 6.01 -12.37
N VAL A 37 23.08 4.88 -12.80
CA VAL A 37 22.29 3.70 -13.13
C VAL A 37 21.81 3.15 -11.79
N THR A 38 20.52 3.33 -11.48
CA THR A 38 19.89 2.62 -10.36
C THR A 38 19.98 1.13 -10.66
N THR A 39 20.73 0.40 -9.84
CA THR A 39 20.83 -1.06 -9.94
C THR A 39 19.88 -1.63 -8.90
N TYR A 40 18.84 -2.31 -9.37
CA TYR A 40 17.86 -2.96 -8.51
C TYR A 40 18.34 -4.35 -8.08
N THR A 41 17.94 -4.73 -6.88
CA THR A 41 18.32 -5.96 -6.20
C THR A 41 17.10 -6.87 -5.99
N PHE A 42 17.35 -8.09 -5.53
CA PHE A 42 16.30 -9.00 -5.08
C PHE A 42 15.40 -8.37 -4.00
N ASP A 43 16.00 -7.63 -3.06
CA ASP A 43 15.27 -6.99 -1.96
C ASP A 43 14.42 -5.82 -2.47
N ASP A 44 14.84 -5.11 -3.52
CA ASP A 44 14.04 -4.05 -4.14
C ASP A 44 12.78 -4.63 -4.80
N CYS A 45 12.91 -5.73 -5.54
CA CYS A 45 11.76 -6.43 -6.10
C CYS A 45 10.82 -6.95 -5.00
N LYS A 46 11.37 -7.56 -3.94
CA LYS A 46 10.58 -8.02 -2.80
C LYS A 46 9.83 -6.86 -2.12
N ALA A 47 10.46 -5.71 -1.94
CA ALA A 47 9.84 -4.53 -1.36
C ALA A 47 8.73 -3.95 -2.24
N LEU A 48 8.88 -4.00 -3.56
CA LEU A 48 7.82 -3.64 -4.51
C LEU A 48 6.62 -4.59 -4.37
N LEU A 49 6.86 -5.91 -4.37
CA LEU A 49 5.81 -6.92 -4.20
C LEU A 49 5.07 -6.77 -2.87
N GLU A 50 5.81 -6.51 -1.79
CA GLU A 50 5.25 -6.22 -0.47
C GLU A 50 4.34 -4.98 -0.51
N LYS A 51 4.82 -3.89 -1.13
CA LYS A 51 4.01 -2.67 -1.31
C LYS A 51 2.73 -2.95 -2.10
N HIS A 52 2.79 -3.79 -3.13
CA HIS A 52 1.62 -4.16 -3.94
C HIS A 52 0.63 -4.99 -3.12
N TYR A 53 1.12 -5.92 -2.30
CA TYR A 53 0.30 -6.66 -1.35
C TYR A 53 -0.40 -5.73 -0.35
N GLN A 54 0.35 -4.86 0.33
CA GLN A 54 -0.21 -3.91 1.32
C GLN A 54 -1.20 -2.91 0.72
N ALA A 55 -1.06 -2.60 -0.57
CA ALA A 55 -1.98 -1.73 -1.30
C ALA A 55 -3.21 -2.47 -1.87
N GLY A 56 -3.32 -3.78 -1.69
CA GLY A 56 -4.37 -4.60 -2.31
C GLY A 56 -4.29 -4.69 -3.84
N ASN A 57 -3.18 -4.27 -4.45
CA ASN A 57 -2.97 -4.26 -5.90
C ASN A 57 -2.02 -5.39 -6.32
N VAL A 58 -2.36 -6.63 -5.96
CA VAL A 58 -1.53 -7.79 -6.28
C VAL A 58 -1.62 -8.11 -7.77
N HIS A 59 -0.48 -8.07 -8.44
CA HIS A 59 -0.35 -8.43 -9.86
C HIS A 59 1.05 -8.94 -10.16
N ASP A 60 1.24 -9.47 -11.37
CA ASP A 60 2.54 -9.89 -11.84
C ASP A 60 3.44 -8.68 -12.13
N ALA A 61 4.48 -8.51 -11.32
CA ALA A 61 5.45 -7.42 -11.39
C ALA A 61 6.76 -7.82 -12.09
N GLU A 62 6.85 -8.99 -12.73
CA GLU A 62 8.11 -9.48 -13.34
C GLU A 62 8.69 -8.48 -14.35
N ALA A 63 7.84 -7.72 -15.04
CA ALA A 63 8.24 -6.71 -16.02
C ALA A 63 8.63 -5.34 -15.41
N GLU A 64 8.43 -5.12 -14.12
CA GLU A 64 8.66 -3.82 -13.47
C GLU A 64 10.15 -3.54 -13.23
N PRO A 65 10.59 -2.27 -13.21
CA PRO A 65 12.01 -1.92 -13.13
C PRO A 65 12.78 -2.62 -12.01
N GLU A 66 12.16 -2.73 -10.84
CA GLU A 66 12.69 -3.34 -9.62
C GLU A 66 12.88 -4.87 -9.75
N CYS A 67 12.09 -5.54 -10.59
CA CYS A 67 12.07 -6.99 -10.75
C CYS A 67 12.64 -7.49 -12.07
N ARG A 68 12.65 -6.66 -13.13
CA ARG A 68 13.01 -7.03 -14.52
C ARG A 68 14.42 -7.59 -14.67
N GLY A 69 15.32 -7.25 -13.76
CA GLY A 69 16.71 -7.75 -13.76
C GLY A 69 16.87 -9.14 -13.16
N LEU A 70 15.84 -9.68 -12.50
CA LEU A 70 15.88 -11.00 -11.88
C LEU A 70 15.68 -12.10 -12.91
N THR A 71 16.30 -13.24 -12.68
CA THR A 71 15.89 -14.47 -13.35
C THR A 71 14.50 -14.90 -12.87
N HIS A 72 13.78 -15.66 -13.69
CA HIS A 72 12.48 -16.19 -13.32
C HIS A 72 12.48 -16.92 -11.96
N GLY A 73 13.54 -17.68 -11.66
CA GLY A 73 13.69 -18.37 -10.37
C GLY A 73 13.87 -17.40 -9.20
N GLN A 74 14.64 -16.33 -9.38
CA GLN A 74 14.80 -15.29 -8.36
C GLN A 74 13.49 -14.52 -8.14
N TYR A 75 12.78 -14.17 -9.20
CA TYR A 75 11.47 -13.54 -9.09
C TYR A 75 10.47 -14.43 -8.35
N THR A 76 10.42 -15.72 -8.70
CA THR A 76 9.55 -16.71 -8.02
C THR A 76 9.86 -16.80 -6.52
N GLU A 77 11.14 -16.81 -6.13
CA GLU A 77 11.51 -16.83 -4.71
C GLU A 77 11.17 -15.52 -4.00
N ALA A 78 11.22 -14.36 -4.67
CA ALA A 78 10.77 -13.09 -4.11
C ALA A 78 9.25 -13.10 -3.85
N VAL A 79 8.45 -13.53 -4.84
CA VAL A 79 6.99 -13.70 -4.70
C VAL A 79 6.66 -14.66 -3.56
N LYS A 80 7.32 -15.82 -3.52
CA LYS A 80 7.14 -16.81 -2.47
C LYS A 80 7.48 -16.24 -1.09
N ALA A 81 8.53 -15.43 -0.97
CA ALA A 81 8.90 -14.82 0.30
C ALA A 81 7.82 -13.88 0.84
N VAL A 82 7.18 -13.09 -0.02
CA VAL A 82 6.05 -12.21 0.36
C VAL A 82 4.83 -13.05 0.74
N VAL A 83 4.41 -13.98 -0.12
CA VAL A 83 3.24 -14.84 0.14
C VAL A 83 3.40 -15.65 1.42
N MET A 84 4.58 -16.23 1.66
CA MET A 84 4.84 -16.99 2.88
C MET A 84 4.90 -16.11 4.13
N GLY A 85 5.31 -14.84 3.99
CA GLY A 85 5.27 -13.85 5.08
C GLY A 85 3.84 -13.52 5.53
N HIS A 86 2.89 -13.52 4.60
CA HIS A 86 1.47 -13.21 4.84
C HIS A 86 0.55 -14.43 4.85
N LYS A 87 1.09 -15.65 4.85
CA LYS A 87 0.31 -16.88 4.66
C LYS A 87 -0.87 -17.01 5.63
N ASP A 88 -0.66 -16.74 6.92
CA ASP A 88 -1.72 -16.90 7.92
C ASP A 88 -2.81 -15.82 7.78
N GLU A 89 -2.42 -14.61 7.37
CA GLU A 89 -3.33 -13.51 7.04
C GLU A 89 -4.18 -13.85 5.81
N ILE A 90 -3.55 -14.32 4.73
CA ILE A 90 -4.24 -14.77 3.51
C ILE A 90 -5.24 -15.88 3.83
N VAL A 91 -4.86 -16.86 4.65
CA VAL A 91 -5.75 -17.95 5.06
C VAL A 91 -6.90 -17.43 5.94
N ALA A 92 -6.64 -16.48 6.83
CA ALA A 92 -7.67 -15.86 7.65
C ALA A 92 -8.67 -15.06 6.80
N ASP A 93 -8.19 -14.25 5.87
CA ASP A 93 -9.01 -13.48 4.93
C ASP A 93 -9.88 -14.40 4.06
N ALA A 94 -9.30 -15.46 3.49
CA ALA A 94 -10.05 -16.44 2.70
C ALA A 94 -11.18 -17.11 3.51
N LYS A 95 -10.94 -17.43 4.79
CA LYS A 95 -11.96 -17.98 5.68
C LYS A 95 -13.06 -16.97 6.01
N ALA A 96 -12.69 -15.71 6.24
CA ALA A 96 -13.66 -14.65 6.51
C ALA A 96 -14.59 -14.45 5.31
N LYS A 97 -14.04 -14.43 4.09
CA LYS A 97 -14.82 -14.31 2.85
C LYS A 97 -15.85 -15.41 2.65
N VAL A 98 -15.53 -16.67 3.00
CA VAL A 98 -16.51 -17.77 2.97
C VAL A 98 -17.69 -17.51 3.90
N MET A 99 -17.44 -16.95 5.09
CA MET A 99 -18.52 -16.59 6.01
C MET A 99 -19.29 -15.36 5.49
N TYR A 100 -18.62 -14.37 4.91
CA TYR A 100 -19.26 -13.23 4.28
C TYR A 100 -20.23 -13.69 3.18
N ASP A 101 -19.80 -14.60 2.30
CA ASP A 101 -20.65 -15.20 1.27
C ASP A 101 -21.90 -15.85 1.86
N GLN A 102 -21.76 -16.58 2.97
CA GLN A 102 -22.90 -17.20 3.65
C GLN A 102 -23.87 -16.17 4.22
N VAL A 103 -23.35 -15.07 4.79
CA VAL A 103 -24.18 -13.96 5.27
C VAL A 103 -24.90 -13.32 4.09
N TRP A 104 -24.20 -12.99 3.00
CA TRP A 104 -24.79 -12.43 1.79
C TRP A 104 -25.93 -13.28 1.26
N ASP A 105 -25.71 -14.59 1.10
CA ASP A 105 -26.70 -15.53 0.57
C ASP A 105 -27.89 -15.74 1.51
N SER A 106 -27.74 -15.42 2.80
CA SER A 106 -28.83 -15.46 3.77
C SER A 106 -29.72 -14.22 3.75
N LEU A 107 -29.21 -13.10 3.21
CA LEU A 107 -29.99 -11.88 3.05
C LEU A 107 -31.05 -12.05 1.95
N GLY A 108 -32.22 -11.47 2.17
CA GLY A 108 -33.21 -11.36 1.10
C GLY A 108 -32.71 -10.46 -0.03
N THR A 109 -33.20 -10.65 -1.25
CA THR A 109 -32.79 -9.82 -2.42
C THR A 109 -33.02 -8.32 -2.21
N ALA A 110 -34.08 -7.96 -1.46
CA ALA A 110 -34.34 -6.57 -1.10
C ALA A 110 -33.28 -5.99 -0.13
N ASP A 111 -32.79 -6.80 0.81
CA ASP A 111 -31.76 -6.39 1.76
C ASP A 111 -30.39 -6.32 1.08
N GLN A 112 -30.07 -7.27 0.18
CA GLN A 112 -28.90 -7.22 -0.69
C GLN A 112 -28.86 -5.92 -1.51
N GLN A 113 -29.97 -5.56 -2.15
CA GLN A 113 -30.07 -4.30 -2.90
C GLN A 113 -29.90 -3.08 -1.98
N SER A 114 -30.52 -3.10 -0.80
CA SER A 114 -30.37 -2.02 0.18
C SER A 114 -28.93 -1.84 0.64
N VAL A 115 -28.15 -2.93 0.80
CA VAL A 115 -26.72 -2.87 1.10
C VAL A 115 -25.96 -2.16 -0.02
N CYS A 116 -26.15 -2.56 -1.28
CA CYS A 116 -25.49 -1.93 -2.43
C CYS A 116 -25.85 -0.44 -2.58
N ASP A 117 -27.14 -0.11 -2.52
CA ASP A 117 -27.61 1.28 -2.64
C ASP A 117 -27.07 2.15 -1.48
N THR A 118 -26.94 1.58 -0.29
CA THR A 118 -26.37 2.30 0.87
C THR A 118 -24.86 2.47 0.72
N MET A 119 -24.14 1.49 0.19
CA MET A 119 -22.69 1.60 -0.08
C MET A 119 -22.38 2.69 -1.12
N ASP A 120 -23.21 2.85 -2.15
CA ASP A 120 -23.04 3.92 -3.16
C ASP A 120 -23.24 5.34 -2.61
N THR A 121 -24.01 5.47 -1.54
CA THR A 121 -24.41 6.78 -0.97
C THR A 121 -23.73 7.10 0.37
N SER A 122 -23.17 6.09 1.03
CA SER A 122 -22.60 6.17 2.38
C SER A 122 -21.19 5.56 2.39
N SER A 123 -20.76 5.01 3.54
CA SER A 123 -19.44 4.41 3.71
C SER A 123 -19.54 2.97 4.23
N PRO A 124 -18.48 2.15 4.09
CA PRO A 124 -18.44 0.79 4.60
C PRO A 124 -18.77 0.70 6.10
N GLU A 125 -18.41 1.70 6.89
CA GLU A 125 -18.72 1.76 8.33
C GLU A 125 -20.22 1.91 8.60
N ALA A 126 -20.93 2.68 7.77
CA ALA A 126 -22.37 2.89 7.92
C ALA A 126 -23.14 1.59 7.66
N VAL A 127 -22.75 0.84 6.63
CA VAL A 127 -23.32 -0.47 6.32
C VAL A 127 -22.85 -1.52 7.32
N GLY A 128 -21.59 -1.46 7.78
CA GLY A 128 -21.06 -2.32 8.84
C GLY A 128 -21.90 -2.24 10.12
N ALA A 129 -22.28 -1.03 10.53
CA ALA A 129 -23.18 -0.83 11.68
C ALA A 129 -24.59 -1.42 11.48
N MET A 130 -25.08 -1.51 10.23
CA MET A 130 -26.33 -2.23 9.94
C MET A 130 -26.15 -3.74 10.07
N LEU A 131 -25.01 -4.24 9.57
CA LEU A 131 -24.65 -5.66 9.60
C LEU A 131 -24.33 -6.16 11.01
N ASP A 132 -23.83 -5.32 11.91
CA ASP A 132 -23.63 -5.63 13.34
C ASP A 132 -24.91 -6.12 14.02
N GLY A 133 -26.08 -5.66 13.56
CA GLY A 133 -27.37 -6.13 14.08
C GLY A 133 -27.84 -7.47 13.51
N MET A 134 -27.16 -7.98 12.48
CA MET A 134 -27.51 -9.19 11.74
C MET A 134 -26.52 -10.33 11.96
N VAL A 135 -25.26 -10.01 12.28
CA VAL A 135 -24.20 -10.97 12.53
C VAL A 135 -23.90 -11.08 14.02
N ASP A 136 -24.30 -12.20 14.62
CA ASP A 136 -24.13 -12.51 16.05
C ASP A 136 -22.70 -13.01 16.42
N ASP A 137 -21.71 -12.75 15.58
CA ASP A 137 -20.31 -13.12 15.84
C ASP A 137 -19.45 -11.86 16.02
N PRO A 138 -19.02 -11.54 17.27
CA PRO A 138 -18.22 -10.34 17.55
C PRO A 138 -16.78 -10.42 17.03
N SER A 139 -16.34 -11.57 16.53
CA SER A 139 -15.05 -11.71 15.84
C SER A 139 -15.10 -11.28 14.38
N VAL A 140 -16.31 -11.05 13.85
CA VAL A 140 -16.53 -10.58 12.49
C VAL A 140 -16.33 -9.07 12.43
N ASP A 141 -15.38 -8.67 11.58
CA ASP A 141 -15.26 -7.28 11.16
C ASP A 141 -16.34 -6.97 10.12
N THR A 142 -17.45 -6.41 10.58
CA THR A 142 -18.63 -6.09 9.75
C THR A 142 -18.36 -4.93 8.78
N THR A 143 -17.39 -4.08 9.07
CA THR A 143 -16.94 -3.04 8.12
C THR A 143 -16.20 -3.67 6.95
N LYS A 144 -15.30 -4.64 7.21
CA LYS A 144 -14.67 -5.43 6.14
C LYS A 144 -15.67 -6.26 5.36
N MET A 145 -16.67 -6.82 6.04
CA MET A 145 -17.76 -7.55 5.38
C MET A 145 -18.58 -6.64 4.45
N ALA A 146 -18.92 -5.42 4.90
CA ALA A 146 -19.61 -4.44 4.06
C ALA A 146 -18.80 -4.05 2.83
N GLN A 147 -17.49 -3.80 3.00
CA GLN A 147 -16.59 -3.54 1.89
C GLN A 147 -16.52 -4.73 0.92
N TYR A 148 -16.44 -5.96 1.43
CA TYR A 148 -16.45 -7.17 0.62
C TYR A 148 -17.73 -7.31 -0.21
N PHE A 149 -18.90 -7.04 0.39
CA PHE A 149 -20.17 -7.05 -0.35
C PHE A 149 -20.17 -6.04 -1.50
N TYR A 150 -19.67 -4.84 -1.25
CA TYR A 150 -19.60 -3.83 -2.31
C TYR A 150 -18.66 -4.24 -3.45
N ASP A 151 -17.45 -4.69 -3.13
CA ASP A 151 -16.42 -4.98 -4.13
C ASP A 151 -16.76 -6.23 -4.97
N GLU A 152 -17.41 -7.23 -4.39
CA GLU A 152 -17.57 -8.56 -5.01
C GLU A 152 -19.02 -8.91 -5.38
N LYS A 153 -20.03 -8.19 -4.87
CA LYS A 153 -21.45 -8.57 -5.06
C LYS A 153 -22.32 -7.52 -5.77
N CYS A 154 -22.00 -6.23 -5.71
CA CYS A 154 -22.93 -5.14 -6.08
C CYS A 154 -22.98 -4.74 -7.58
#